data_AF-A0A7C1W0A5-F1
#
_entry.id   AF-A0A7C1W0A5-F1
#
_cell.length_a   1.000
_cell.length_b   1.000
_cell.length_c   1.000
_cell.angle_alpha   90.00
_cell.angle_beta   90.00
_cell.angle_gamma   90.00
#
_symmetry.space_group_name_H-M   'P 1'
#
loop_
_entity.id
_entity.type
_entity.pdbx_description
1 polymer ?
#
loop_
_entity_poly.entity_id
_entity_poly.type
_entity_poly.pdbx_seq_one_letter_code
_entity_poly.pdbx_strand_id
1 'polypeptide(L)'
;KLLSSAENREEIKEILYNKGFPSDFIDSVTNPENAPLIIDNAVDKYIISLFKKAKVPYSCLKGKQEYIDRLLDIYNIQIILRAKYLNYDEETCLKLYIGEGKELPYWKYKELVQLSDISQIISQLDGTSYYNYMKNVSIKDSIQPIIMTLDKLLLLSIRDISIDNYTTIGPTLRFLVSKEMEIRNLKIIAKGIAEGLPTEFIKPLLILEER
;
A
#
# COMPACT_ATOMS: atom_id res chain seq x y z
N LYS A 1 -19.71 -15.43 12.46
CA LYS A 1 -18.78 -16.43 11.91
C LYS A 1 -17.47 -15.72 11.53
N LEU A 2 -16.31 -16.29 11.86
CA LEU A 2 -15.00 -15.74 11.49
C LEU A 2 -14.61 -16.22 10.09
N LEU A 3 -13.80 -15.45 9.34
CA LEU A 3 -13.31 -15.92 8.04
C LEU A 3 -12.49 -17.21 8.16
N SER A 4 -11.77 -17.40 9.28
CA SER A 4 -10.99 -18.61 9.59
C SER A 4 -11.85 -19.86 9.81
N SER A 5 -13.17 -19.73 9.90
CA SER A 5 -14.11 -20.84 10.06
C SER A 5 -14.88 -21.16 8.78
N ALA A 6 -14.51 -20.56 7.65
CA ALA A 6 -15.08 -20.87 6.35
C ALA A 6 -14.35 -22.09 5.76
N GLU A 7 -15.11 -23.09 5.33
CA GLU A 7 -14.54 -24.31 4.72
C GLU A 7 -14.38 -24.19 3.20
N ASN A 8 -15.13 -23.28 2.57
CA ASN A 8 -15.13 -23.06 1.13
C ASN A 8 -15.27 -21.56 0.77
N ARG A 9 -15.05 -21.23 -0.49
CA ARG A 9 -15.10 -19.84 -0.99
C ARG A 9 -16.50 -19.24 -0.99
N GLU A 10 -17.55 -20.05 -1.04
CA GLU A 10 -18.94 -19.59 -0.96
C GLU A 10 -19.27 -19.11 0.46
N GLU A 11 -18.82 -19.83 1.48
CA GLU A 11 -18.91 -19.38 2.86
C GLU A 11 -18.12 -18.09 3.11
N ILE A 12 -16.96 -17.94 2.47
CA ILE A 12 -16.21 -16.66 2.51
C ILE A 12 -17.06 -15.53 1.92
N LYS A 13 -17.70 -15.74 0.76
CA LYS A 13 -18.60 -14.76 0.14
C LYS A 13 -19.74 -14.38 1.09
N GLU A 14 -20.42 -15.36 1.66
CA GLU A 14 -21.53 -15.13 2.59
C GLU A 14 -21.09 -14.38 3.86
N ILE A 15 -19.95 -14.75 4.44
CA ILE A 15 -19.42 -14.08 5.63
C ILE A 15 -19.07 -12.62 5.33
N LEU A 16 -18.43 -12.35 4.19
CA LEU A 16 -18.10 -10.98 3.78
C LEU A 16 -19.36 -10.17 3.46
N TYR A 17 -20.33 -10.76 2.78
CA TYR A 17 -21.62 -10.12 2.51
C TYR A 17 -22.34 -9.74 3.80
N ASN A 18 -22.44 -10.68 4.75
CA ASN A 18 -23.06 -10.44 6.06
C ASN A 18 -22.32 -9.39 6.90
N LYS A 19 -21.03 -9.17 6.64
CA LYS A 19 -20.22 -8.12 7.27
C LYS A 19 -20.33 -6.76 6.56
N GLY A 20 -21.09 -6.66 5.47
CA GLY A 20 -21.35 -5.42 4.76
C GLY A 20 -20.23 -5.00 3.80
N PHE A 21 -19.40 -5.95 3.33
CA PHE A 21 -18.40 -5.65 2.31
C PHE A 21 -19.07 -5.43 0.93
N PRO A 22 -18.54 -4.55 0.06
CA PRO A 22 -19.05 -4.34 -1.28
C PRO A 22 -18.95 -5.60 -2.16
N SER A 23 -19.88 -5.79 -3.10
CA SER A 23 -19.89 -6.90 -4.07
C SER A 23 -18.56 -7.01 -4.83
N ASP A 24 -18.07 -5.90 -5.35
CA ASP A 24 -16.87 -5.87 -6.19
C ASP A 24 -15.62 -6.34 -5.41
N PHE A 25 -15.58 -6.02 -4.12
CA PHE A 25 -14.53 -6.50 -3.21
C PHE A 25 -14.67 -8.00 -2.96
N ILE A 26 -15.89 -8.47 -2.68
CA ILE A 26 -16.17 -9.89 -2.44
C ILE A 26 -15.78 -10.73 -3.67
N ASP A 27 -16.18 -10.31 -4.87
CA ASP A 27 -15.87 -11.00 -6.11
C ASP A 27 -14.35 -11.04 -6.37
N SER A 28 -13.65 -9.93 -6.11
CA SER A 28 -12.19 -9.86 -6.25
C SER A 28 -11.46 -10.81 -5.28
N VAL A 29 -11.92 -10.93 -4.04
CA VAL A 29 -11.28 -11.78 -3.02
C VAL A 29 -11.59 -13.27 -3.24
N THR A 30 -12.76 -13.58 -3.80
CA THR A 30 -13.26 -14.96 -3.86
C THR A 30 -13.03 -15.63 -5.19
N ASN A 31 -12.70 -14.90 -6.26
CA ASN A 31 -12.31 -15.48 -7.54
C ASN A 31 -11.03 -16.35 -7.38
N PRO A 32 -11.07 -17.65 -7.71
CA PRO A 32 -9.90 -18.54 -7.60
C PRO A 32 -8.77 -18.21 -8.57
N GLU A 33 -9.06 -17.54 -9.69
CA GLU A 33 -8.05 -17.15 -10.68
C GLU A 33 -7.28 -15.89 -10.26
N ASN A 34 -7.78 -15.16 -9.27
CA ASN A 34 -7.14 -13.93 -8.80
C ASN A 34 -5.90 -14.27 -7.98
N ALA A 35 -4.75 -13.85 -8.50
CA ALA A 35 -3.49 -13.92 -7.80
C ALA A 35 -3.48 -13.02 -6.54
N PRO A 36 -2.62 -13.31 -5.55
CA PRO A 36 -2.56 -12.55 -4.29
C PRO A 36 -2.44 -11.03 -4.47
N LEU A 37 -1.70 -10.56 -5.48
CA LEU A 37 -1.55 -9.13 -5.79
C LEU A 37 -2.88 -8.45 -6.11
N ILE A 38 -3.79 -9.14 -6.81
CA ILE A 38 -5.11 -8.62 -7.18
C ILE A 38 -5.99 -8.50 -5.92
N ILE A 39 -5.87 -9.47 -5.01
CA ILE A 39 -6.58 -9.47 -3.73
C ILE A 39 -6.08 -8.33 -2.84
N ASP A 40 -4.76 -8.17 -2.72
CA ASP A 40 -4.15 -7.06 -1.96
C ASP A 40 -4.63 -5.70 -2.49
N ASN A 41 -4.64 -5.53 -3.81
CA ASN A 41 -5.15 -4.32 -4.45
C ASN A 41 -6.64 -4.05 -4.14
N ALA A 42 -7.46 -5.10 -4.09
CA ALA A 42 -8.87 -4.97 -3.76
C ALA A 42 -9.04 -4.48 -2.30
N VAL A 43 -8.21 -4.97 -1.38
CA VAL A 43 -8.15 -4.49 0.01
C VAL A 43 -7.72 -3.03 0.06
N ASP A 44 -6.67 -2.66 -0.65
CA ASP A 44 -6.17 -1.27 -0.69
C ASP A 44 -7.23 -0.30 -1.26
N LYS A 45 -7.87 -0.67 -2.37
CA LYS A 45 -9.01 0.08 -2.94
C LYS A 45 -10.14 0.25 -1.93
N TYR A 46 -10.48 -0.81 -1.20
CA TYR A 46 -11.52 -0.75 -0.18
C TYR A 46 -11.14 0.20 0.97
N ILE A 47 -9.91 0.10 1.50
CA ILE A 47 -9.41 0.99 2.56
C ILE A 47 -9.42 2.45 2.11
N ILE A 48 -8.94 2.75 0.89
CA ILE A 48 -9.01 4.10 0.32
C ILE A 48 -10.46 4.59 0.23
N SER A 49 -11.40 3.73 -0.17
CA SER A 49 -12.81 4.08 -0.24
C SER A 49 -13.38 4.45 1.14
N LEU A 50 -12.95 3.76 2.21
CA LEU A 50 -13.33 4.08 3.58
C LEU A 50 -12.77 5.42 4.03
N PHE A 51 -11.49 5.68 3.76
CA PHE A 51 -10.89 6.99 4.03
C PHE A 51 -11.64 8.10 3.30
N LYS A 52 -11.92 7.94 2.01
CA LYS A 52 -12.69 8.93 1.23
C LYS A 52 -14.06 9.21 1.85
N LYS A 53 -14.81 8.16 2.23
CA LYS A 53 -16.16 8.27 2.85
C LYS A 53 -16.16 8.81 4.29
N ALA A 54 -15.05 8.68 5.03
CA ALA A 54 -14.98 9.09 6.43
C ALA A 54 -15.27 10.60 6.59
N LYS A 55 -16.31 10.94 7.36
CA LYS A 55 -16.65 12.34 7.64
C LYS A 55 -15.71 12.89 8.72
N VAL A 56 -15.12 14.04 8.44
CA VAL A 56 -14.23 14.75 9.37
C VAL A 56 -14.64 16.23 9.45
N PRO A 57 -14.32 16.95 10.55
CA PRO A 57 -14.52 18.39 10.62
C PRO A 57 -13.86 19.13 9.46
N TYR A 58 -14.39 20.30 9.09
CA TYR A 58 -13.87 21.09 7.98
C TYR A 58 -12.37 21.39 8.08
N SER A 59 -11.90 21.71 9.30
CA SER A 59 -10.48 21.96 9.60
C SER A 59 -9.57 20.75 9.35
N CYS A 60 -10.13 19.54 9.30
CA CYS A 60 -9.40 18.30 9.08
C CYS A 60 -9.39 17.87 7.61
N LEU A 61 -10.21 18.47 6.75
CA LEU A 61 -10.37 18.05 5.35
C LEU A 61 -9.05 18.12 4.57
N LYS A 62 -8.28 19.20 4.76
CA LYS A 62 -6.99 19.39 4.08
C LYS A 62 -5.99 18.30 4.46
N GLY A 63 -5.78 18.06 5.76
CA GLY A 63 -4.85 17.02 6.24
C GLY A 63 -5.28 15.60 5.83
N LYS A 64 -6.59 15.33 5.85
CA LYS A 64 -7.15 14.07 5.35
C LYS A 64 -6.87 13.89 3.85
N GLN A 65 -7.13 14.91 3.04
CA GLN A 65 -6.96 14.82 1.59
C GLN A 65 -5.49 14.64 1.22
N GLU A 66 -4.60 15.44 1.81
CA GLU A 66 -3.16 15.30 1.62
C GLU A 66 -2.67 13.88 1.95
N TYR A 67 -3.15 13.29 3.04
CA TYR A 67 -2.81 11.91 3.39
C TYR A 67 -3.31 10.90 2.36
N ILE A 68 -4.55 11.03 1.89
CA ILE A 68 -5.12 10.14 0.86
C ILE A 68 -4.32 10.24 -0.44
N ASP A 69 -3.96 11.45 -0.87
CA ASP A 69 -3.27 11.67 -2.14
C ASP A 69 -1.84 11.08 -2.11
N ARG A 70 -1.13 11.26 -0.99
CA ARG A 70 0.18 10.62 -0.76
C ARG A 70 0.09 9.10 -0.69
N LEU A 71 -0.93 8.58 -0.01
CA LEU A 71 -1.16 7.14 0.10
C LEU A 71 -1.44 6.51 -1.27
N LEU A 72 -2.25 7.19 -2.10
CA LEU A 72 -2.56 6.76 -3.47
C LEU A 72 -1.31 6.69 -4.35
N ASP A 73 -0.47 7.74 -4.35
CA ASP A 73 0.79 7.72 -5.09
C ASP A 73 1.66 6.53 -4.67
N ILE A 74 1.88 6.36 -3.36
CA ILE A 74 2.74 5.29 -2.82
C ILE A 74 2.20 3.91 -3.20
N TYR A 75 0.90 3.67 -3.04
CA TYR A 75 0.30 2.38 -3.38
C TYR A 75 0.35 2.10 -4.88
N ASN A 76 0.08 3.10 -5.73
CA ASN A 76 0.20 2.96 -7.17
C ASN A 76 1.65 2.67 -7.62
N ILE A 77 2.65 3.28 -6.98
CA ILE A 77 4.07 2.98 -7.27
C ILE A 77 4.40 1.56 -6.81
N GLN A 78 4.04 1.18 -5.58
CA GLN A 78 4.29 -0.16 -5.05
C GLN A 78 3.65 -1.25 -5.92
N ILE A 79 2.41 -1.05 -6.37
CA ILE A 79 1.70 -2.05 -7.15
C ILE A 79 2.27 -2.21 -8.55
N ILE A 80 2.66 -1.13 -9.23
CA ILE A 80 3.34 -1.21 -10.54
C ILE A 80 4.66 -1.97 -10.40
N LEU A 81 5.48 -1.63 -9.40
CA LEU A 81 6.77 -2.30 -9.18
C LEU A 81 6.60 -3.81 -8.92
N ARG A 82 5.62 -4.19 -8.09
CA ARG A 82 5.30 -5.60 -7.82
C ARG A 82 4.76 -6.30 -9.06
N ALA A 83 3.84 -5.68 -9.79
CA ALA A 83 3.24 -6.26 -10.99
C ALA A 83 4.30 -6.52 -12.07
N LYS A 84 5.21 -5.56 -12.29
CA LYS A 84 6.31 -5.70 -13.24
C LYS A 84 7.34 -6.72 -12.81
N TYR A 85 7.70 -6.76 -11.52
CA TYR A 85 8.57 -7.80 -10.99
C TYR A 85 7.99 -9.21 -11.15
N LEU A 86 6.67 -9.36 -11.08
CA LEU A 86 5.94 -10.61 -11.27
C LEU A 86 5.55 -10.88 -12.74
N ASN A 87 6.00 -10.06 -13.69
CA ASN A 87 5.74 -10.18 -15.13
C ASN A 87 4.25 -10.16 -15.52
N TYR A 88 3.44 -9.35 -14.84
CA TYR A 88 2.05 -9.11 -15.28
C TYR A 88 2.01 -8.32 -16.59
N ASP A 89 1.01 -8.61 -17.41
CA ASP A 89 0.74 -7.89 -18.64
C ASP A 89 0.23 -6.46 -18.38
N GLU A 90 0.30 -5.61 -19.41
CA GLU A 90 -0.10 -4.21 -19.31
C GLU A 90 -1.59 -4.02 -19.00
N GLU A 91 -2.46 -4.87 -19.55
CA GLU A 91 -3.90 -4.77 -19.34
C GLU A 91 -4.25 -5.03 -17.87
N THR A 92 -3.63 -6.05 -17.27
CA THR A 92 -3.77 -6.33 -15.84
C THR A 92 -3.19 -5.20 -15.00
N CYS A 93 -2.00 -4.68 -15.34
CA CYS A 93 -1.41 -3.54 -14.63
C CYS A 93 -2.30 -2.28 -14.65
N LEU A 94 -3.00 -2.02 -15.76
CA LEU A 94 -3.95 -0.92 -15.85
C LEU A 94 -5.18 -1.12 -14.95
N LYS A 95 -5.68 -2.36 -14.83
CA LYS A 95 -6.78 -2.70 -13.91
C LYS A 95 -6.40 -2.54 -12.43
N LEU A 96 -5.10 -2.66 -12.12
CA LEU A 96 -4.60 -2.50 -10.75
C LEU A 96 -4.62 -1.05 -10.26
N TYR A 97 -4.77 -0.05 -11.14
CA TYR A 97 -4.85 1.36 -10.76
C TYR A 97 -5.90 1.63 -9.67
N ILE A 98 -5.50 2.34 -8.61
CA ILE A 98 -6.35 2.63 -7.44
C ILE A 98 -7.06 3.97 -7.57
N GLY A 99 -6.35 4.99 -8.04
CA GLY A 99 -6.86 6.36 -8.14
C GLY A 99 -5.75 7.39 -8.26
N GLU A 100 -6.12 8.63 -8.52
CA GLU A 100 -5.17 9.72 -8.72
C GLU A 100 -4.68 10.25 -7.38
N GLY A 101 -3.36 10.34 -7.21
CA GLY A 101 -2.73 10.89 -6.03
C GLY A 101 -2.23 12.31 -6.24
N LYS A 102 -1.19 12.72 -5.51
CA LYS A 102 -0.70 14.10 -5.49
C LYS A 102 0.27 14.40 -6.61
N GLU A 103 1.23 13.50 -6.82
CA GLU A 103 2.33 13.67 -7.76
C GLU A 103 2.27 12.66 -8.91
N LEU A 104 1.42 11.63 -8.81
CA LEU A 104 1.24 10.61 -9.84
C LEU A 104 -0.15 10.71 -10.50
N PRO A 105 -0.29 11.52 -11.56
CA PRO A 105 -1.52 11.60 -12.34
C PRO A 105 -1.74 10.34 -13.20
N TYR A 106 -2.97 10.12 -13.65
CA TYR A 106 -3.33 8.90 -14.38
C TYR A 106 -2.55 8.68 -15.69
N TRP A 107 -2.26 9.75 -16.43
CA TRP A 107 -1.46 9.66 -17.65
C TRP A 107 -0.04 9.16 -17.36
N LYS A 108 0.55 9.61 -16.24
CA LYS A 108 1.89 9.17 -15.82
C LYS A 108 1.86 7.70 -15.40
N TYR A 109 0.82 7.28 -14.67
CA TYR A 109 0.62 5.86 -14.35
C TYR A 109 0.59 4.99 -15.61
N LYS A 110 -0.13 5.41 -16.67
CA LYS A 110 -0.15 4.70 -17.95
C LYS A 110 1.23 4.58 -18.59
N GLU A 111 2.01 5.66 -18.60
CA GLU A 111 3.39 5.62 -19.09
C GLU A 111 4.24 4.61 -18.32
N LEU A 112 4.13 4.58 -16.99
CA LEU A 112 4.87 3.63 -16.16
C LEU A 112 4.48 2.18 -16.45
N VAL A 113 3.21 1.92 -16.78
CA VAL A 113 2.74 0.57 -17.14
C VAL A 113 3.32 0.09 -18.48
N GLN A 114 3.65 0.98 -19.42
CA GLN A 114 4.24 0.58 -20.71
C GLN A 114 5.72 0.18 -20.60
N LEU A 115 6.35 0.49 -19.47
CA LEU A 115 7.75 0.15 -19.23
C LEU A 115 7.87 -1.30 -18.76
N SER A 116 8.85 -2.01 -19.31
CA SER A 116 9.15 -3.39 -18.91
C SER A 116 10.22 -3.46 -17.81
N ASP A 117 11.09 -2.46 -17.72
CA ASP A 117 12.22 -2.45 -16.81
C ASP A 117 11.94 -1.59 -15.56
N ILE A 118 12.21 -2.17 -14.40
CA ILE A 118 11.97 -1.53 -13.09
C ILE A 118 12.86 -0.29 -12.89
N SER A 119 14.11 -0.31 -13.37
CA SER A 119 15.03 0.83 -13.32
C SER A 119 14.52 1.99 -14.17
N GLN A 120 13.89 1.70 -15.31
CA GLN A 120 13.23 2.71 -16.15
C GLN A 120 12.01 3.31 -15.43
N ILE A 121 11.21 2.49 -14.75
CA ILE A 121 10.08 2.96 -13.94
C ILE A 121 10.57 3.93 -12.85
N ILE A 122 11.63 3.56 -12.12
CA ILE A 122 12.24 4.44 -11.10
C ILE A 122 12.73 5.74 -11.74
N SER A 123 13.41 5.67 -12.88
CA SER A 123 13.92 6.85 -13.59
C SER A 123 12.79 7.78 -14.05
N GLN A 124 11.63 7.21 -14.45
CA GLN A 124 10.46 7.99 -14.87
C GLN A 124 9.72 8.66 -13.71
N LEU A 125 10.06 8.34 -12.46
CA LEU A 125 9.60 9.06 -11.29
C LEU A 125 10.46 10.30 -10.98
N ASP A 126 11.51 10.59 -11.76
CA ASP A 126 12.29 11.83 -11.60
C ASP A 126 11.38 13.06 -11.67
N GLY A 127 11.64 14.01 -10.77
CA GLY A 127 10.75 15.16 -10.50
C GLY A 127 9.66 14.91 -9.44
N THR A 128 9.42 13.66 -9.02
CA THR A 128 8.55 13.38 -7.86
C THR A 128 9.35 13.35 -6.56
N SER A 129 8.66 13.53 -5.43
CA SER A 129 9.27 13.40 -4.10
C SER A 129 9.78 11.99 -3.82
N TYR A 130 9.23 10.97 -4.50
CA TYR A 130 9.55 9.56 -4.29
C TYR A 130 10.91 9.14 -4.88
N TYR A 131 11.30 9.72 -6.02
CA TYR A 131 12.51 9.31 -6.77
C TYR A 131 13.79 9.39 -5.94
N ASN A 132 13.97 10.46 -5.16
CA ASN A 132 15.20 10.68 -4.39
C ASN A 132 15.49 9.58 -3.37
N TYR A 133 14.45 8.92 -2.85
CA TYR A 133 14.58 7.83 -1.91
C TYR A 133 14.79 6.49 -2.61
N MET A 134 14.34 6.34 -3.85
CA MET A 134 14.35 5.08 -4.59
C MET A 134 15.58 4.90 -5.49
N LYS A 135 16.17 5.99 -5.99
CA LYS A 135 17.23 5.96 -7.02
C LYS A 135 18.47 5.14 -6.67
N ASN A 136 18.78 5.01 -5.38
CA ASN A 136 19.98 4.29 -4.90
C ASN A 136 19.66 2.91 -4.30
N VAL A 137 18.40 2.47 -4.35
CA VAL A 137 18.00 1.19 -3.75
C VAL A 137 18.31 0.05 -4.72
N SER A 138 19.12 -0.92 -4.26
CA SER A 138 19.42 -2.12 -5.04
C SER A 138 18.21 -3.03 -5.15
N ILE A 139 17.87 -3.42 -6.37
CA ILE A 139 16.77 -4.34 -6.70
C ILE A 139 17.25 -5.68 -7.30
N LYS A 140 18.56 -5.97 -7.23
CA LYS A 140 19.18 -7.12 -7.91
C LYS A 140 18.57 -8.47 -7.50
N ASP A 141 18.40 -8.68 -6.20
CA ASP A 141 18.00 -9.98 -5.65
C ASP A 141 16.51 -10.01 -5.25
N SER A 142 15.92 -8.84 -5.01
CA SER A 142 14.53 -8.73 -4.55
C SER A 142 13.99 -7.33 -4.78
N ILE A 143 12.69 -7.23 -5.04
CA ILE A 143 11.95 -5.95 -5.04
C ILE A 143 11.64 -5.47 -3.61
N GLN A 144 11.79 -6.32 -2.60
CA GLN A 144 11.39 -5.99 -1.23
C GLN A 144 12.05 -4.72 -0.66
N PRO A 145 13.36 -4.45 -0.86
CA PRO A 145 14.01 -3.25 -0.33
C PRO A 145 13.38 -1.94 -0.83
N ILE A 146 12.98 -1.88 -2.11
CA ILE A 146 12.37 -0.68 -2.68
C ILE A 146 10.92 -0.50 -2.21
N ILE A 147 10.18 -1.60 -2.04
CA ILE A 147 8.83 -1.58 -1.45
C ILE A 147 8.88 -1.08 -0.01
N MET A 148 9.85 -1.57 0.77
CA MET A 148 10.05 -1.10 2.15
C MET A 148 10.46 0.37 2.22
N THR A 149 11.22 0.86 1.24
CA THR A 149 11.57 2.28 1.15
C THR A 149 10.32 3.13 0.96
N LEU A 150 9.37 2.68 0.13
CA LEU A 150 8.07 3.32 -0.04
C LEU A 150 7.21 3.25 1.25
N ASP A 151 7.26 2.14 1.99
CA ASP A 151 6.58 2.04 3.29
C ASP A 151 7.16 3.03 4.32
N LYS A 152 8.49 3.21 4.34
CA LYS A 152 9.15 4.23 5.16
C LYS A 152 8.78 5.65 4.73
N LEU A 153 8.65 5.88 3.42
CA LEU A 153 8.20 7.17 2.89
C LEU A 153 6.78 7.54 3.33
N LEU A 154 5.89 6.55 3.51
CA LEU A 154 4.58 6.80 4.10
C LEU A 154 4.70 7.30 5.55
N LEU A 155 5.61 6.71 6.34
CA LEU A 155 5.88 7.18 7.71
C LEU A 155 6.44 8.61 7.75
N LEU A 156 7.36 8.94 6.84
CA LEU A 156 7.88 10.31 6.71
C LEU A 156 6.78 11.28 6.29
N SER A 157 5.96 10.90 5.31
CA SER A 157 4.85 11.71 4.82
C SER A 157 3.85 12.00 5.94
N ILE A 158 3.47 10.98 6.73
CA ILE A 158 2.50 11.21 7.80
C ILE A 158 3.08 12.02 8.97
N ARG A 159 4.39 11.91 9.23
CA ARG A 159 5.06 12.79 10.19
C ARG A 159 4.93 14.25 9.78
N ASP A 160 5.24 14.56 8.52
CA ASP A 160 5.21 15.92 8.00
C ASP A 160 3.77 16.46 7.95
N ILE A 161 2.81 15.65 7.47
CA ILE A 161 1.36 15.97 7.53
C ILE A 161 0.92 16.23 8.97
N SER A 162 1.41 15.44 9.94
CA SER A 162 1.07 15.60 11.34
C SER A 162 1.59 16.90 11.94
N ILE A 163 2.75 17.39 11.48
CA ILE A 163 3.32 18.67 11.91
C ILE A 163 2.47 19.82 11.33
N ASP A 164 2.17 19.76 10.04
CA ASP A 164 1.36 20.78 9.35
C ASP A 164 -0.08 20.86 9.87
N ASN A 165 -0.60 19.76 10.42
CA ASN A 165 -1.97 19.63 10.92
C ASN A 165 -2.00 19.30 12.43
N TYR A 166 -1.05 19.84 13.21
CA TYR A 166 -0.83 19.46 14.60
C TYR A 166 -2.03 19.70 15.54
N THR A 167 -2.85 20.72 15.28
CA THR A 167 -4.06 21.01 16.08
C THR A 167 -5.32 20.31 15.60
N THR A 168 -5.26 19.56 14.49
CA THR A 168 -6.44 18.98 13.83
C THR A 168 -6.32 17.46 13.76
N ILE A 169 -6.30 16.88 12.57
CA ILE A 169 -6.31 15.44 12.34
C ILE A 169 -4.90 14.82 12.34
N GLY A 170 -3.86 15.65 12.29
CA GLY A 170 -2.47 15.23 12.14
C GLY A 170 -2.02 14.16 13.15
N PRO A 171 -2.09 14.45 14.46
CA PRO A 171 -1.67 13.48 15.49
C PRO A 171 -2.45 12.17 15.43
N THR A 172 -3.75 12.23 15.13
CA THR A 172 -4.61 11.04 15.02
C THR A 172 -4.22 10.17 13.83
N LEU A 173 -4.00 10.77 12.64
CA LEU A 173 -3.57 10.00 11.47
C LEU A 173 -2.19 9.39 11.70
N ARG A 174 -1.23 10.14 12.27
CA ARG A 174 0.10 9.61 12.60
C ARG A 174 0.00 8.42 13.55
N PHE A 175 -0.78 8.54 14.61
CA PHE A 175 -1.00 7.43 15.54
C PHE A 175 -1.55 6.18 14.83
N LEU A 176 -2.57 6.34 13.97
CA LEU A 176 -3.17 5.21 13.25
C LEU A 176 -2.17 4.54 12.30
N VAL A 177 -1.42 5.32 11.51
CA VAL A 177 -0.43 4.78 10.57
C VAL A 177 0.73 4.11 11.31
N SER A 178 1.23 4.72 12.40
CA SER A 178 2.26 4.11 13.25
C SER A 178 1.78 2.80 13.85
N LYS A 179 0.50 2.69 14.25
CA LYS A 179 -0.07 1.45 14.77
C LYS A 179 -0.18 0.36 13.71
N GLU A 180 -0.58 0.71 12.49
CA GLU A 180 -0.60 -0.24 11.37
C GLU A 180 0.81 -0.79 11.08
N MET A 181 1.83 0.07 11.08
CA MET A 181 3.23 -0.34 10.89
C MET A 181 3.76 -1.18 12.06
N GLU A 182 3.37 -0.86 13.29
CA GLU A 182 3.71 -1.67 14.46
C GLU A 182 3.12 -3.09 14.35
N ILE A 183 1.84 -3.22 13.96
CA ILE A 183 1.21 -4.51 13.71
C ILE A 183 1.96 -5.29 12.62
N ARG A 184 2.36 -4.63 11.53
CA ARG A 184 3.14 -5.25 10.45
C ARG A 184 4.50 -5.74 10.94
N ASN A 185 5.22 -4.93 11.73
CA ASN A 185 6.49 -5.31 12.33
C ASN A 185 6.34 -6.50 13.26
N LEU A 186 5.29 -6.54 14.10
CA LEU A 186 5.01 -7.68 14.98
C LEU A 186 4.75 -8.96 14.18
N LYS A 187 4.03 -8.89 13.05
CA LYS A 187 3.82 -10.03 12.14
C LYS A 187 5.15 -10.53 11.56
N ILE A 188 6.02 -9.62 11.11
CA ILE A 188 7.35 -9.96 10.58
C ILE A 188 8.20 -10.65 11.66
N ILE A 189 8.23 -10.11 12.87
CA ILE A 189 8.96 -10.68 14.01
C ILE A 189 8.41 -12.08 14.36
N ALA A 190 7.09 -12.20 14.52
CA ALA A 190 6.46 -13.46 14.87
C ALA A 190 6.73 -14.55 13.82
N LYS A 191 6.64 -14.20 12.52
CA LYS A 191 6.94 -15.12 11.42
C LYS A 191 8.41 -15.52 11.40
N GLY A 192 9.33 -14.57 11.57
CA GLY A 192 10.76 -14.86 11.61
C GLY A 192 11.15 -15.74 12.80
N ILE A 193 10.57 -15.52 13.98
CA ILE A 193 10.77 -16.40 15.14
C ILE A 193 10.23 -17.81 14.86
N ALA A 194 9.02 -17.93 14.29
CA ALA A 194 8.41 -19.22 13.97
C ALA A 194 9.23 -20.02 12.93
N GLU A 195 9.92 -19.34 12.03
CA GLU A 195 10.81 -19.95 11.02
C GLU A 195 12.26 -20.13 11.52
N GLY A 196 12.57 -19.74 12.76
CA GLY A 196 13.92 -19.84 13.30
C GLY A 196 14.94 -18.91 12.64
N LEU A 197 14.49 -17.81 12.03
CA LEU A 197 15.37 -16.86 11.36
C LEU A 197 16.22 -16.08 12.38
N PRO A 198 17.53 -15.90 12.13
CA PRO A 198 18.37 -15.08 12.99
C PRO A 198 17.91 -13.61 13.01
N THR A 199 18.09 -12.94 14.15
CA THR A 199 17.62 -11.56 14.35
C THR A 199 18.20 -10.56 13.34
N GLU A 200 19.42 -10.81 12.85
CA GLU A 200 20.08 -10.00 11.82
C GLU A 200 19.36 -10.03 10.45
N PHE A 201 18.59 -11.07 10.17
CA PHE A 201 17.72 -11.14 8.99
C PHE A 201 16.36 -10.46 9.22
N ILE A 202 15.83 -10.53 10.45
CA ILE A 202 14.51 -9.97 10.78
C ILE A 202 14.58 -8.44 10.90
N LYS A 203 15.58 -7.91 11.60
CA LYS A 203 15.69 -6.47 11.91
C LYS A 203 15.66 -5.56 10.67
N PRO A 204 16.38 -5.85 9.57
CA PRO A 204 16.34 -5.02 8.37
C PRO A 204 14.99 -4.98 7.67
N LEU A 205 14.10 -5.95 7.95
CA LEU A 205 12.75 -6.04 7.37
C LEU A 205 11.72 -5.18 8.11
N LEU A 206 12.09 -4.61 9.27
CA LEU A 206 11.19 -3.77 10.05
C LEU A 206 11.07 -2.36 9.45
N ILE A 207 9.85 -1.84 9.47
CA ILE A 207 9.52 -0.50 9.01
C ILE A 207 9.37 0.39 10.25
N LEU A 208 10.41 1.16 10.56
CA LEU A 208 10.47 2.01 11.73
C LEU A 208 10.49 3.47 11.31
N GLU A 209 9.87 4.33 12.11
CA GLU A 209 9.98 5.77 11.95
C GLU A 209 11.38 6.22 12.40
N GLU A 210 12.12 6.91 11.53
CA GLU A 210 13.42 7.48 11.87
C GLU A 210 13.21 8.68 12.82
N ARG A 211 13.92 8.64 13.95
CA ARG A 211 13.85 9.66 15.01
C ARG A 211 14.70 10.88 14.67
#